data_AF-A0A803JIR5-F1
#
_entry.id   AF-A0A803JIR5-F1
#
_cell.length_a   1.000
_cell.length_b   1.000
_cell.length_c   1.000
_cell.angle_alpha   90.00
_cell.angle_beta   90.00
_cell.angle_gamma   90.00
#
_symmetry.space_group_name_H-M   'P 1'
#
loop_
_entity.id
_entity.type
_entity.pdbx_description
1 polymer ?
#
loop_
_entity_poly.entity_id
_entity_poly.type
_entity_poly.pdbx_seq_one_letter_code
_entity_poly.pdbx_strand_id
1 'polypeptide(L)'
;MYGGRCSPAWSPDSPISFCSLPHLSNIWAELQEVACNGKLRRTVKQETRLCSTSLSQTTLLMPSRRHEPHLQHYSFHHFCLVSAIDEKVSPELMQLAIEKSYRVRGPPVPAWCAASLPLAYSNIQSDYWGVGLLRYFQLRQLPNFLLALPVILLGTRAIWEYGCANVNLCLTLGLWEKRQKSSSGYYGPRIFVYVAHLTALMMFGVFCMHVQVITRFLFSSSPVLFWFCSLRLQQNEPWMWGSETGMSASNPAIRLLHSWTSLQRPTRSLLGYFLGYWVLGSALHVNFLPWT
;
A
#
# COMPACT_ATOMS: atom_id res chain seq x y z
N MET A 1 37.17 48.99 -19.82
CA MET A 1 38.25 48.22 -19.16
C MET A 1 37.83 46.76 -19.16
N TYR A 2 38.62 45.97 -19.89
CA TYR A 2 38.80 44.50 -19.94
C TYR A 2 37.70 43.58 -19.34
N GLY A 3 37.13 42.58 -20.01
CA GLY A 3 37.45 41.96 -21.29
C GLY A 3 37.61 40.43 -21.16
N GLY A 4 36.84 39.67 -21.95
CA GLY A 4 37.15 38.31 -22.41
C GLY A 4 36.32 37.18 -21.77
N ARG A 5 36.06 36.05 -22.44
CA ARG A 5 36.13 35.60 -23.83
C ARG A 5 35.53 34.17 -23.82
N CYS A 6 34.81 33.75 -24.86
CA CYS A 6 34.29 32.39 -25.00
C CYS A 6 35.36 31.36 -25.44
N SER A 7 35.03 30.08 -25.19
CA SER A 7 35.33 28.87 -25.98
C SER A 7 36.36 27.85 -25.38
N PRO A 8 36.45 26.59 -25.88
CA PRO A 8 35.86 25.41 -25.23
C PRO A 8 36.86 24.23 -25.10
N ALA A 9 36.60 23.21 -24.26
CA ALA A 9 37.22 21.88 -24.44
C ALA A 9 36.60 20.82 -23.52
N TRP A 10 36.08 19.77 -24.15
CA TRP A 10 35.81 18.47 -23.54
C TRP A 10 37.11 17.67 -23.46
N SER A 11 37.44 17.09 -22.29
CA SER A 11 37.92 15.70 -22.14
C SER A 11 38.18 15.33 -20.67
N PRO A 12 38.14 14.02 -20.34
CA PRO A 12 37.65 13.48 -19.08
C PRO A 12 38.76 13.16 -18.10
N ASP A 13 38.56 13.43 -16.80
CA ASP A 13 39.13 12.65 -15.69
C ASP A 13 38.67 13.21 -14.32
N SER A 14 37.94 12.39 -13.55
CA SER A 14 37.78 12.43 -12.08
C SER A 14 36.93 13.57 -11.43
N PRO A 15 36.58 13.44 -10.12
CA PRO A 15 35.32 12.93 -9.59
C PRO A 15 34.31 14.04 -9.23
N ILE A 16 33.02 13.85 -9.57
CA ILE A 16 31.96 14.81 -9.24
C ILE A 16 31.64 14.73 -7.75
N SER A 17 32.13 15.74 -7.03
CA SER A 17 31.73 16.11 -5.68
C SER A 17 30.45 16.95 -5.79
N PHE A 18 29.34 16.48 -5.20
CA PHE A 18 28.08 17.23 -5.15
C PHE A 18 28.19 18.37 -4.14
N CYS A 19 27.93 19.59 -4.60
CA CYS A 19 27.79 20.78 -3.76
C CYS A 19 26.66 20.61 -2.72
N SER A 20 27.04 20.94 -1.49
CA SER A 20 26.24 20.98 -0.28
C SER A 20 25.17 22.08 -0.33
N LEU A 21 23.90 21.73 -0.09
CA LEU A 21 22.82 22.66 0.25
C LEU A 21 22.65 22.64 1.79
N PRO A 22 22.93 23.74 2.52
CA PRO A 22 23.06 23.73 3.99
C PRO A 22 21.74 23.87 4.77
N HIS A 23 20.58 23.55 4.19
CA HIS A 23 19.27 23.77 4.85
C HIS A 23 18.60 22.49 5.39
N LEU A 24 19.16 21.30 5.12
CA LEU A 24 18.60 20.00 5.57
C LEU A 24 19.27 19.42 6.82
N SER A 25 20.43 19.95 7.23
CA SER A 25 21.15 19.46 8.43
C SER A 25 20.50 19.88 9.75
N ASN A 26 19.81 21.03 9.77
CA ASN A 26 19.26 21.58 11.01
C ASN A 26 17.97 20.87 11.46
N ILE A 27 17.19 20.31 10.52
CA ILE A 27 15.97 19.55 10.85
C ILE A 27 16.31 18.17 11.40
N TRP A 28 17.40 17.55 10.91
CA TRP A 28 17.87 16.26 11.42
C TRP A 28 18.52 16.37 12.81
N ALA A 29 19.20 17.49 13.09
CA ALA A 29 19.76 17.75 14.42
C ALA A 29 18.68 17.92 15.50
N GLU A 30 17.58 18.65 15.21
CA GLU A 30 16.45 18.76 16.14
C GLU A 30 15.71 17.43 16.33
N LEU A 31 15.62 16.58 15.30
CA LEU A 31 15.01 15.25 15.42
C LEU A 31 15.87 14.27 16.25
N GLN A 32 17.20 14.42 16.24
CA GLN A 32 18.11 13.61 17.05
C GLN A 32 18.13 13.99 18.54
N GLU A 33 17.92 15.27 18.87
CA GLU A 33 17.91 15.72 20.26
C GLU A 33 16.66 15.25 21.03
N VAL A 34 15.53 15.08 20.33
CA VAL A 34 14.28 14.54 20.90
C VAL A 34 14.37 13.02 21.17
N ALA A 35 15.20 12.30 20.43
CA ALA A 35 15.33 10.84 20.54
C ALA A 35 16.23 10.38 21.70
N CYS A 36 17.11 11.25 22.22
CA CYS A 36 18.19 10.83 23.12
C CYS A 36 17.89 10.98 24.63
N ASN A 37 16.74 11.51 25.02
CA ASN A 37 16.33 11.58 26.42
C ASN A 37 15.21 10.58 26.71
N GLY A 38 15.34 9.78 27.78
CA GLY A 38 14.51 8.62 28.18
C GLY A 38 13.02 8.86 28.44
N LYS A 39 12.36 9.62 27.58
CA LYS A 39 10.94 9.99 27.59
C LYS A 39 10.08 9.04 26.75
N LEU A 40 10.68 8.05 26.08
CA LEU A 40 9.97 7.11 25.19
C LEU A 40 8.88 6.28 25.92
N ARG A 41 9.04 6.03 27.23
CA ARG A 41 8.00 5.37 28.05
C ARG A 41 6.79 6.26 28.35
N ARG A 42 6.95 7.59 28.30
CA ARG A 42 5.86 8.56 28.46
C ARG A 42 5.23 8.91 27.11
N THR A 43 6.01 8.99 26.03
CA THR A 43 5.50 9.23 24.68
C THR A 43 4.57 8.12 24.21
N VAL A 44 4.90 6.84 24.42
CA VAL A 44 3.97 5.74 24.08
C VAL A 44 2.67 5.79 24.88
N LYS A 45 2.71 6.24 26.14
CA LYS A 45 1.53 6.40 27.01
C LYS A 45 0.70 7.64 26.69
N GLN A 46 1.32 8.66 26.08
CA GLN A 46 0.68 9.91 25.66
C GLN A 46 0.08 9.74 24.25
N GLU A 47 0.77 9.04 23.34
CA GLU A 47 0.27 8.61 22.03
C GLU A 47 -0.91 7.63 22.15
N THR A 48 -0.89 6.69 23.11
CA THR A 48 -2.08 5.82 23.35
C THR A 48 -3.28 6.57 23.92
N ARG A 49 -3.09 7.69 24.66
CA ARG A 49 -4.19 8.55 25.12
C ARG A 49 -4.67 9.52 24.03
N LEU A 50 -3.78 10.00 23.17
CA LEU A 50 -4.13 10.77 21.96
C LEU A 50 -4.87 9.90 20.95
N CYS A 51 -4.50 8.63 20.81
CA CYS A 51 -5.22 7.66 19.98
C CYS A 51 -6.57 7.26 20.61
N SER A 52 -6.68 7.16 21.94
CA SER A 52 -7.98 6.88 22.59
C SER A 52 -8.94 8.07 22.57
N THR A 53 -8.42 9.30 22.61
CA THR A 53 -9.24 10.53 22.46
C THR A 53 -9.55 10.84 20.99
N SER A 54 -8.69 10.43 20.06
CA SER A 54 -8.98 10.45 18.63
C SER A 54 -10.07 9.43 18.26
N LEU A 55 -10.09 8.24 18.89
CA LEU A 55 -11.12 7.22 18.67
C LEU A 55 -12.54 7.65 19.09
N SER A 56 -12.69 8.60 20.02
CA SER A 56 -14.00 9.20 20.33
C SER A 56 -14.43 10.27 19.33
N GLN A 57 -13.52 10.77 18.48
CA GLN A 57 -13.84 11.69 17.37
C GLN A 57 -13.87 10.99 16.00
N THR A 58 -13.42 9.73 15.89
CA THR A 58 -13.40 8.99 14.60
C THR A 58 -14.72 8.33 14.22
N THR A 59 -15.83 8.58 14.92
CA THR A 59 -17.16 8.19 14.43
C THR A 59 -17.68 9.12 13.32
N LEU A 60 -16.95 10.21 12.98
CA LEU A 60 -17.39 11.17 11.97
C LEU A 60 -16.39 11.43 10.82
N LEU A 61 -15.25 10.74 10.76
CA LEU A 61 -14.25 10.95 9.71
C LEU A 61 -13.72 9.63 9.16
N MET A 62 -14.57 8.98 8.35
CA MET A 62 -14.13 8.08 7.29
C MET A 62 -13.47 8.93 6.18
N PRO A 63 -12.15 8.86 5.92
CA PRO A 63 -11.56 9.61 4.80
C PRO A 63 -11.88 8.98 3.44
N SER A 64 -12.35 7.73 3.37
CA SER A 64 -12.72 7.11 2.09
C SER A 64 -14.08 7.54 1.55
N ARG A 65 -14.98 8.15 2.36
CA ARG A 65 -16.33 8.53 1.89
C ARG A 65 -16.46 9.94 1.32
N ARG A 66 -15.38 10.75 1.29
CA ARG A 66 -15.51 12.15 0.88
C ARG A 66 -15.35 12.40 -0.61
N HIS A 67 -14.67 11.53 -1.36
CA HIS A 67 -14.46 11.72 -2.81
C HIS A 67 -15.46 10.98 -3.71
N GLU A 68 -16.02 9.86 -3.24
CA GLU A 68 -17.05 9.11 -3.99
C GLU A 68 -18.31 9.91 -4.33
N PRO A 69 -18.91 10.73 -3.44
CA PRO A 69 -20.12 11.46 -3.81
C PRO A 69 -19.83 12.49 -4.91
N HIS A 70 -18.63 13.08 -4.97
CA HIS A 70 -18.31 14.06 -6.01
C HIS A 70 -18.16 13.43 -7.38
N LEU A 71 -17.44 12.31 -7.50
CA LEU A 71 -17.30 11.62 -8.79
C LEU A 71 -18.64 11.04 -9.27
N GLN A 72 -19.41 10.48 -8.34
CA GLN A 72 -20.71 9.90 -8.62
C GLN A 72 -21.74 10.98 -9.00
N HIS A 73 -21.74 12.11 -8.29
CA HIS A 73 -22.57 13.26 -8.59
C HIS A 73 -22.16 13.90 -9.93
N TYR A 74 -20.87 14.09 -10.17
CA TYR A 74 -20.33 14.58 -11.44
C TYR A 74 -20.77 13.68 -12.60
N SER A 75 -20.55 12.37 -12.48
CA SER A 75 -20.94 11.40 -13.50
C SER A 75 -22.45 11.42 -13.75
N PHE A 76 -23.26 11.47 -12.70
CA PHE A 76 -24.71 11.56 -12.82
C PHE A 76 -25.15 12.86 -13.52
N HIS A 77 -24.61 14.00 -13.13
CA HIS A 77 -24.94 15.29 -13.73
C HIS A 77 -24.54 15.38 -15.20
N HIS A 78 -23.40 14.79 -15.59
CA HIS A 78 -22.93 14.88 -16.98
C HIS A 78 -23.50 13.81 -17.91
N PHE A 79 -23.80 12.60 -17.42
CA PHE A 79 -24.28 11.50 -18.27
C PHE A 79 -25.78 11.23 -18.15
N CYS A 80 -26.42 11.54 -17.02
CA CYS A 80 -27.84 11.24 -16.79
C CYS A 80 -28.76 12.46 -16.96
N LEU A 81 -28.26 13.68 -16.72
CA LEU A 81 -29.05 14.90 -16.94
C LEU A 81 -28.81 15.42 -18.36
N VAL A 82 -29.88 15.46 -19.15
CA VAL A 82 -29.90 15.81 -20.59
C VAL A 82 -29.47 17.27 -20.85
N SER A 83 -29.44 18.14 -19.83
CA SER A 83 -29.20 19.59 -20.00
C SER A 83 -27.79 20.08 -19.61
N ALA A 84 -26.81 19.21 -19.39
CA ALA A 84 -25.46 19.65 -19.01
C ALA A 84 -24.62 20.06 -20.23
N ILE A 85 -24.86 21.31 -20.68
CA ILE A 85 -23.96 22.33 -21.25
C ILE A 85 -22.79 21.82 -22.10
N ASP A 86 -22.69 22.37 -23.31
CA ASP A 86 -21.58 22.29 -24.30
C ASP A 86 -20.19 22.57 -23.70
N GLU A 87 -19.71 21.65 -22.88
CA GLU A 87 -18.35 21.66 -22.40
C GLU A 87 -17.50 20.93 -23.44
N LYS A 88 -16.75 21.73 -24.21
CA LYS A 88 -15.95 21.25 -25.34
C LYS A 88 -14.81 20.40 -24.81
N VAL A 89 -15.00 19.08 -24.82
CA VAL A 89 -13.93 18.13 -24.54
C VAL A 89 -12.86 18.25 -25.63
N SER A 90 -11.59 18.08 -25.26
CA SER A 90 -10.49 18.19 -26.22
C SER A 90 -10.67 17.17 -27.37
N PRO A 91 -10.35 17.55 -28.61
CA PRO A 91 -10.57 16.68 -29.78
C PRO A 91 -9.76 15.38 -29.69
N GLU A 92 -8.62 15.40 -29.01
CA GLU A 92 -7.77 14.22 -28.80
C GLU A 92 -8.45 13.18 -27.90
N LEU A 93 -9.13 13.62 -26.84
CA LEU A 93 -9.90 12.75 -25.95
C LEU A 93 -11.12 12.16 -26.67
N MET A 94 -11.75 12.92 -27.57
CA MET A 94 -12.84 12.43 -28.41
C MET A 94 -12.36 11.37 -29.40
N GLN A 95 -11.21 11.58 -30.03
CA GLN A 95 -10.63 10.58 -30.92
C GLN A 95 -10.31 9.28 -30.16
N LEU A 96 -9.71 9.39 -28.96
CA LEU A 96 -9.43 8.23 -28.12
C LEU A 96 -10.71 7.48 -27.73
N ALA A 97 -11.79 8.20 -27.40
CA ALA A 97 -13.06 7.60 -27.05
C ALA A 97 -13.66 6.82 -28.22
N ILE A 98 -13.56 7.35 -29.44
CA ILE A 98 -14.02 6.67 -30.66
C ILE A 98 -13.18 5.42 -30.92
N GLU A 99 -11.85 5.53 -30.86
CA GLU A 99 -10.92 4.42 -31.08
C GLU A 99 -11.12 3.27 -30.07
N LYS A 100 -11.38 3.62 -28.80
CA LYS A 100 -11.60 2.65 -27.72
C LYS A 100 -13.06 2.26 -27.55
N SER A 101 -13.97 2.75 -28.39
CA SER A 101 -15.42 2.55 -28.28
C SER A 101 -15.99 2.91 -26.90
N TYR A 102 -15.44 3.94 -26.26
CA TYR A 102 -15.93 4.45 -24.98
C TYR A 102 -17.19 5.29 -25.19
N ARG A 103 -18.09 5.20 -24.21
CA ARG A 103 -19.30 6.05 -24.20
C ARG A 103 -18.92 7.51 -23.94
N VAL A 104 -19.35 8.37 -24.87
CA VAL A 104 -19.25 9.83 -24.78
C VAL A 104 -20.56 10.40 -24.24
N ARG A 105 -20.51 11.63 -23.70
CA ARG A 105 -21.71 12.38 -23.31
C ARG A 105 -22.66 12.51 -24.50
N GLY A 106 -23.94 12.20 -24.32
CA GLY A 106 -24.97 12.30 -25.35
C GLY A 106 -25.89 11.08 -25.40
N PRO A 107 -26.93 11.11 -26.26
CA PRO A 107 -27.81 9.98 -26.46
C PRO A 107 -27.08 8.81 -27.16
N PRO A 108 -27.36 7.55 -26.80
CA PRO A 108 -28.34 7.10 -25.81
C PRO A 108 -27.82 7.19 -24.36
N VAL A 109 -28.70 7.63 -23.45
CA VAL A 109 -28.42 7.72 -22.01
C VAL A 109 -27.97 6.35 -21.46
N PRO A 110 -26.95 6.28 -20.60
CA PRO A 110 -26.50 5.00 -20.04
C PRO A 110 -27.56 4.27 -19.23
N ALA A 111 -27.58 2.93 -19.32
CA ALA A 111 -28.56 2.09 -18.62
C ALA A 111 -28.48 2.24 -17.09
N TRP A 112 -27.29 2.52 -16.55
CA TRP A 112 -27.11 2.76 -15.11
C TRP A 112 -27.81 4.04 -14.62
N CYS A 113 -28.15 4.99 -15.49
CA CYS A 113 -28.96 6.16 -15.10
C CYS A 113 -30.41 5.80 -14.75
N ALA A 114 -30.93 4.69 -15.27
CA ALA A 114 -32.27 4.19 -15.00
C ALA A 114 -32.31 3.17 -13.84
N ALA A 115 -31.16 2.82 -13.26
CA ALA A 115 -31.10 1.90 -12.13
C ALA A 115 -31.58 2.57 -10.83
N SER A 116 -32.10 1.78 -9.89
CA SER A 116 -32.57 2.22 -8.58
C SER A 116 -31.49 2.94 -7.76
N LEU A 117 -30.22 2.58 -7.98
CA LEU A 117 -29.06 3.33 -7.53
C LEU A 117 -28.14 3.57 -8.73
N PRO A 118 -28.05 4.80 -9.25
CA PRO A 118 -27.32 5.07 -10.49
C PRO A 118 -25.82 5.14 -10.24
N LEU A 119 -25.17 4.00 -9.98
CA LEU A 119 -23.73 3.91 -9.70
C LEU A 119 -22.91 3.81 -10.99
N ALA A 120 -22.35 4.94 -11.43
CA ALA A 120 -21.55 5.02 -12.65
C ALA A 120 -20.31 4.12 -12.57
N TYR A 121 -19.65 4.11 -11.41
CA TYR A 121 -18.42 3.36 -11.21
C TYR A 121 -18.63 1.85 -11.28
N SER A 122 -19.74 1.34 -10.73
CA SER A 122 -20.06 -0.10 -10.81
C SER A 122 -20.28 -0.56 -12.26
N ASN A 123 -20.94 0.27 -13.08
CA ASN A 123 -21.11 0.01 -14.50
C ASN A 123 -19.75 0.00 -15.23
N ILE A 124 -18.88 0.96 -14.94
CA ILE A 124 -17.54 1.03 -15.55
C ILE A 124 -16.71 -0.20 -15.18
N GLN A 125 -16.74 -0.58 -13.91
CA GLN A 125 -16.03 -1.76 -13.39
C GLN A 125 -16.48 -3.05 -14.07
N SER A 126 -17.79 -3.24 -14.28
CA SER A 126 -18.31 -4.43 -14.97
C SER A 126 -18.02 -4.40 -16.47
N ASP A 127 -18.39 -3.32 -17.16
CA ASP A 127 -18.44 -3.28 -18.63
C ASP A 127 -17.06 -3.10 -19.27
N TYR A 128 -16.20 -2.25 -18.69
CA TYR A 128 -14.90 -1.94 -19.27
C TYR A 128 -13.77 -2.71 -18.59
N TRP A 129 -13.87 -2.94 -17.28
CA TRP A 129 -12.78 -3.60 -16.54
C TRP A 129 -13.03 -5.09 -16.30
N GLY A 130 -14.25 -5.59 -16.55
CA GLY A 130 -14.59 -7.00 -16.35
C GLY A 130 -14.50 -7.47 -14.89
N VAL A 131 -14.66 -6.55 -13.93
CA VAL A 131 -14.61 -6.84 -12.51
C VAL A 131 -15.90 -7.55 -12.11
N GLY A 132 -15.78 -8.67 -11.39
CA GLY A 132 -16.91 -9.43 -10.90
C GLY A 132 -16.46 -10.74 -10.27
N LEU A 133 -17.37 -11.41 -9.57
CA LEU A 133 -17.08 -12.65 -8.87
C LEU A 133 -16.57 -13.71 -9.86
N LEU A 134 -15.32 -14.16 -9.67
CA LEU A 134 -14.65 -15.18 -10.46
C LEU A 134 -14.46 -14.90 -11.97
N ARG A 135 -14.87 -13.72 -12.48
CA ARG A 135 -14.75 -13.37 -13.91
C ARG A 135 -13.31 -13.32 -14.42
N TYR A 136 -12.35 -13.10 -13.51
CA TYR A 136 -10.93 -12.97 -13.83
C TYR A 136 -10.15 -14.29 -13.92
N PHE A 137 -10.74 -15.42 -13.51
CA PHE A 137 -10.05 -16.71 -13.50
C PHE A 137 -9.98 -17.30 -14.92
N GLN A 138 -9.04 -16.81 -15.72
CA GLN A 138 -8.74 -17.31 -17.06
C GLN A 138 -7.29 -17.78 -17.14
N LEU A 139 -7.02 -18.84 -17.91
CA LEU A 139 -5.66 -19.40 -18.08
C LEU A 139 -4.66 -18.39 -18.66
N ARG A 140 -5.14 -17.43 -19.47
CA ARG A 140 -4.32 -16.35 -20.04
C ARG A 140 -3.75 -15.40 -18.97
N GLN A 141 -4.34 -15.37 -17.77
CA GLN A 141 -3.93 -14.50 -16.67
C GLN A 141 -2.92 -15.17 -15.74
N LEU A 142 -2.47 -16.40 -16.04
CA LEU A 142 -1.55 -17.15 -15.17
C LEU A 142 -0.30 -16.37 -14.74
N PRO A 143 0.37 -15.56 -15.59
CA PRO A 143 1.52 -14.76 -15.16
C PRO A 143 1.19 -13.80 -14.01
N ASN A 144 -0.02 -13.25 -13.98
CA ASN A 144 -0.46 -12.32 -12.95
C ASN A 144 -0.73 -13.01 -11.61
N PHE A 145 -1.27 -14.22 -11.67
CA PHE A 145 -1.42 -15.06 -10.47
C PHE A 145 -0.05 -15.43 -9.89
N LEU A 146 0.95 -15.72 -10.74
CA LEU A 146 2.31 -16.02 -10.27
C LEU A 146 2.95 -14.82 -9.57
N LEU A 147 2.73 -13.61 -10.06
CA LEU A 147 3.23 -12.38 -9.43
C LEU A 147 2.57 -12.09 -8.07
N ALA A 148 1.28 -12.34 -7.93
CA ALA A 148 0.55 -12.13 -6.68
C ALA A 148 0.72 -13.26 -5.66
N LEU A 149 1.12 -14.45 -6.11
CA LEU A 149 1.24 -15.66 -5.29
C LEU A 149 2.06 -15.46 -4.00
N PRO A 150 3.24 -14.79 -3.99
CA PRO A 150 4.03 -14.63 -2.77
C PRO A 150 3.28 -13.88 -1.67
N VAL A 151 2.51 -12.85 -2.04
CA VAL A 151 1.73 -12.04 -1.09
C VAL A 151 0.52 -12.80 -0.58
N ILE A 152 -0.15 -13.54 -1.46
CA ILE A 152 -1.25 -14.42 -1.08
C ILE A 152 -0.74 -15.49 -0.11
N LEU A 153 0.38 -16.14 -0.39
CA LEU A 153 0.97 -17.14 0.52
C LEU A 153 1.41 -16.53 1.86
N LEU A 154 1.95 -15.31 1.84
CA LEU A 154 2.32 -14.59 3.06
C LEU A 154 1.09 -14.27 3.90
N GLY A 155 0.03 -13.75 3.29
CA GLY A 155 -1.23 -13.42 3.94
C GLY A 155 -1.96 -14.64 4.49
N THR A 156 -2.07 -15.72 3.72
CA THR A 156 -2.70 -16.96 4.19
C THR A 156 -1.94 -17.54 5.37
N ARG A 157 -0.60 -17.56 5.35
CA ARG A 157 0.19 -18.00 6.50
C ARG A 157 0.02 -17.10 7.71
N ALA A 158 -0.02 -15.78 7.54
CA ALA A 158 -0.23 -14.83 8.62
C ALA A 158 -1.58 -15.05 9.32
N ILE A 159 -2.64 -15.28 8.53
CA ILE A 159 -4.00 -15.58 9.02
C ILE A 159 -4.03 -16.96 9.70
N TRP A 160 -3.45 -17.98 9.05
CA TRP A 160 -3.45 -19.35 9.55
C TRP A 160 -2.75 -19.47 10.90
N GLU A 161 -1.56 -18.91 11.05
CA GLU A 161 -0.81 -19.01 12.31
C GLU A 161 -1.48 -18.27 13.45
N TYR A 162 -2.09 -17.11 13.17
CA TYR A 162 -2.89 -16.42 14.17
C TYR A 162 -4.12 -17.25 14.55
N GLY A 163 -4.82 -17.81 13.57
CA GLY A 163 -6.00 -18.64 13.75
C GLY A 163 -5.73 -19.90 14.57
N CYS A 164 -4.65 -20.63 14.25
CA CYS A 164 -4.25 -21.82 15.01
C CYS A 164 -3.83 -21.48 16.45
N ALA A 165 -3.19 -20.33 16.68
CA ALA A 165 -2.82 -19.91 18.03
C ALA A 165 -4.04 -19.45 18.86
N ASN A 166 -5.09 -18.93 18.20
CA ASN A 166 -6.25 -18.31 18.84
C ASN A 166 -7.59 -18.88 18.34
N VAL A 167 -7.70 -20.21 18.23
CA VAL A 167 -8.90 -20.89 17.71
C VAL A 167 -10.17 -20.48 18.45
N ASN A 168 -10.13 -20.44 19.79
CA ASN A 168 -11.28 -20.07 20.60
C ASN A 168 -11.75 -18.64 20.33
N LEU A 169 -10.83 -17.69 20.11
CA LEU A 169 -11.16 -16.30 19.82
C LEU A 169 -11.74 -16.14 18.40
N CYS A 170 -11.21 -16.90 17.44
CA CYS A 170 -11.70 -16.91 16.07
C CYS A 170 -13.11 -17.50 15.99
N LEU A 171 -13.38 -18.59 16.72
CA LEU A 171 -14.71 -19.22 16.78
C LEU A 171 -15.74 -18.34 17.49
N THR A 172 -15.33 -17.59 18.51
CA THR A 172 -16.23 -16.65 19.21
C THR A 172 -16.33 -15.29 18.51
N LEU A 173 -15.63 -15.09 17.39
CA LEU A 173 -15.51 -13.81 16.67
C LEU A 173 -15.13 -12.62 17.57
N GLY A 174 -14.48 -12.90 18.71
CA GLY A 174 -14.22 -11.89 19.75
C GLY A 174 -15.46 -11.38 20.49
N LEU A 175 -16.65 -11.94 20.26
CA LEU A 175 -17.91 -11.56 20.93
C LEU A 175 -18.03 -12.13 22.34
N TRP A 176 -17.32 -13.22 22.63
CA TRP A 176 -17.35 -13.87 23.93
C TRP A 176 -16.03 -13.67 24.68
N GLU A 177 -16.01 -12.70 25.59
CA GLU A 177 -14.86 -12.42 26.45
C GLU A 177 -14.69 -13.50 27.53
N LYS A 178 -14.02 -14.60 27.19
CA LYS A 178 -13.27 -15.33 28.23
C LYS A 178 -11.96 -14.58 28.44
N ARG A 179 -11.69 -14.17 29.69
CA ARG A 179 -10.44 -13.51 30.11
C ARG A 179 -9.23 -14.29 29.60
N GLN A 180 -8.67 -13.88 28.47
CA GLN A 180 -7.50 -14.54 27.89
C GLN A 180 -6.24 -14.14 28.66
N LYS A 181 -5.29 -15.08 28.78
CA LYS A 181 -3.93 -14.78 29.23
C LYS A 181 -3.35 -13.69 28.32
N SER A 182 -2.68 -12.72 28.92
CA SER A 182 -1.97 -11.65 28.19
C SER A 182 -0.84 -12.24 27.36
N SER A 183 -1.12 -12.66 26.12
CA SER A 183 -0.09 -12.91 25.11
C SER A 183 0.40 -11.55 24.59
N SER A 184 1.72 -11.33 24.69
CA SER A 184 2.39 -10.17 24.11
C SER A 184 2.76 -10.45 22.65
N GLY A 185 2.79 -9.42 21.81
CA GLY A 185 3.19 -9.52 20.41
C GLY A 185 2.07 -9.95 19.46
N TYR A 186 2.45 -10.54 18.31
CA TYR A 186 1.56 -10.85 17.18
C TYR A 186 0.34 -11.73 17.54
N TYR A 187 0.47 -12.60 18.55
CA TYR A 187 -0.59 -13.53 18.97
C TYR A 187 -1.53 -12.94 20.03
N GLY A 188 -1.47 -11.63 20.28
CA GLY A 188 -2.34 -10.93 21.21
C GLY A 188 -3.80 -10.85 20.72
N PRO A 189 -4.80 -10.81 21.62
CA PRO A 189 -6.22 -10.71 21.25
C PRO A 189 -6.57 -9.41 20.50
N ARG A 190 -5.82 -8.32 20.72
CA ARG A 190 -6.03 -7.03 20.04
C ARG A 190 -5.76 -7.08 18.54
N ILE A 191 -4.93 -8.03 18.09
CA ILE A 191 -4.53 -8.17 16.70
C ILE A 191 -5.60 -8.88 15.87
N PHE A 192 -6.55 -9.56 16.54
CA PHE A 192 -7.66 -10.25 15.91
C PHE A 192 -8.44 -9.37 14.94
N VAL A 193 -8.79 -8.13 15.32
CA VAL A 193 -9.55 -7.21 14.46
C VAL A 193 -8.81 -6.93 13.15
N TYR A 194 -7.49 -6.75 13.23
CA TYR A 194 -6.67 -6.50 12.05
C TYR A 194 -6.51 -7.75 11.17
N VAL A 195 -6.41 -8.94 11.78
CA VAL A 195 -6.36 -10.22 11.05
C VAL A 195 -7.71 -10.56 10.40
N ALA A 196 -8.82 -10.27 11.07
CA ALA A 196 -10.16 -10.40 10.51
C ALA A 196 -10.36 -9.43 9.33
N HIS A 197 -9.91 -8.18 9.48
CA HIS A 197 -9.90 -7.21 8.40
C HIS A 197 -9.04 -7.68 7.22
N LEU A 198 -7.81 -8.15 7.46
CA LEU A 198 -6.94 -8.71 6.42
C LEU A 198 -7.62 -9.88 5.71
N THR A 199 -8.25 -10.80 6.44
CA THR A 199 -8.99 -11.94 5.86
C THR A 199 -10.11 -11.45 4.95
N ALA A 200 -10.92 -10.48 5.38
CA ALA A 200 -12.00 -9.91 4.58
C ALA A 200 -11.48 -9.25 3.29
N LEU A 201 -10.43 -8.42 3.40
CA LEU A 201 -9.80 -7.77 2.25
C LEU A 201 -9.18 -8.79 1.29
N MET A 202 -8.56 -9.84 1.81
CA MET A 202 -7.93 -10.89 1.02
C MET A 202 -8.96 -11.72 0.26
N MET A 203 -10.05 -12.09 0.91
CA MET A 203 -11.18 -12.75 0.24
C MET A 203 -11.77 -11.85 -0.85
N PHE A 204 -12.07 -10.60 -0.53
CA PHE A 204 -12.59 -9.65 -1.52
C PHE A 204 -11.62 -9.46 -2.70
N GLY A 205 -10.32 -9.29 -2.43
CA GLY A 205 -9.31 -9.07 -3.45
C GLY A 205 -9.10 -10.27 -4.38
N VAL A 206 -9.14 -11.50 -3.86
CA VAL A 206 -8.98 -12.72 -4.67
C VAL A 206 -10.22 -13.00 -5.53
N PHE A 207 -11.42 -12.79 -4.98
CA PHE A 207 -12.66 -13.23 -5.63
C PHE A 207 -13.32 -12.16 -6.49
N CYS A 208 -13.20 -10.89 -6.09
CA CYS A 208 -13.95 -9.77 -6.67
C CYS A 208 -13.08 -8.72 -7.35
N MET A 209 -11.74 -8.82 -7.28
CA MET A 209 -10.82 -7.89 -7.94
C MET A 209 -9.83 -8.63 -8.85
N HIS A 210 -9.14 -7.86 -9.69
CA HIS A 210 -8.01 -8.37 -10.46
C HIS A 210 -6.85 -8.70 -9.53
N VAL A 211 -6.35 -9.93 -9.63
CA VAL A 211 -5.29 -10.46 -8.75
C VAL A 211 -3.99 -9.66 -8.85
N GLN A 212 -3.76 -8.99 -9.97
CA GLN A 212 -2.68 -8.01 -10.14
C GLN A 212 -2.68 -6.93 -9.06
N VAL A 213 -3.84 -6.38 -8.70
CA VAL A 213 -3.94 -5.22 -7.79
C VAL A 213 -3.86 -5.64 -6.32
N ILE A 214 -3.97 -6.94 -6.03
CA ILE A 214 -4.10 -7.45 -4.67
C ILE A 214 -2.89 -7.11 -3.79
N THR A 215 -1.69 -7.12 -4.37
CA THR A 215 -0.44 -6.83 -3.65
C THR A 215 -0.48 -5.41 -3.08
N ARG A 216 -0.72 -4.40 -3.92
CA ARG A 216 -0.83 -3.00 -3.46
C ARG A 216 -1.99 -2.82 -2.50
N PHE A 217 -3.13 -3.43 -2.82
CA PHE A 217 -4.33 -3.31 -2.02
C PHE A 217 -4.12 -3.81 -0.58
N LEU A 218 -3.55 -5.00 -0.41
CA LEU A 218 -3.32 -5.59 0.92
C LEU A 218 -2.26 -4.83 1.72
N PHE A 219 -1.13 -4.48 1.09
CA PHE A 219 -0.06 -3.74 1.76
C PHE A 219 -0.45 -2.30 2.11
N SER A 220 -1.30 -1.64 1.32
CA SER A 220 -1.79 -0.29 1.62
C SER A 220 -2.91 -0.27 2.67
N SER A 221 -3.70 -1.35 2.74
CA SER A 221 -4.91 -1.36 3.57
C SER A 221 -4.73 -2.03 4.93
N SER A 222 -3.67 -2.84 5.12
CA SER A 222 -3.45 -3.58 6.36
C SER A 222 -1.98 -3.63 6.81
N PRO A 223 -1.68 -3.24 8.06
CA PRO A 223 -0.33 -3.35 8.61
C PRO A 223 0.07 -4.78 9.00
N VAL A 224 -0.88 -5.74 9.00
CA VAL A 224 -0.68 -7.11 9.49
C VAL A 224 0.42 -7.85 8.73
N LEU A 225 0.49 -7.65 7.41
CA LEU A 225 1.53 -8.27 6.59
C LEU A 225 2.93 -7.79 7.02
N PHE A 226 3.10 -6.51 7.32
CA PHE A 226 4.36 -5.97 7.82
C PHE A 226 4.71 -6.52 9.20
N TRP A 227 3.72 -6.61 10.11
CA TRP A 227 3.94 -7.22 11.44
C TRP A 227 4.29 -8.70 11.35
N PHE A 228 3.70 -9.43 10.43
CA PHE A 228 4.04 -10.83 10.21
C PHE A 228 5.45 -10.98 9.63
N CYS A 229 5.82 -10.13 8.65
CA CYS A 229 7.19 -10.09 8.13
C CYS A 229 8.21 -9.78 9.22
N SER A 230 7.95 -8.81 10.10
CA SER A 230 8.87 -8.46 11.18
C SER A 230 8.97 -9.58 12.22
N LEU A 231 7.87 -10.27 12.52
CA LEU A 231 7.90 -11.46 13.39
C LEU A 231 8.79 -12.56 12.81
N ARG A 232 8.67 -12.85 11.51
CA ARG A 232 9.53 -13.85 10.84
C ARG A 232 10.98 -13.46 10.83
N LEU A 233 11.25 -12.18 10.57
CA LEU A 233 12.59 -11.64 10.62
C LEU A 233 13.21 -11.77 12.02
N GLN A 234 12.44 -11.46 13.07
CA GLN A 234 12.86 -11.61 14.46
C GLN A 234 13.11 -13.06 14.86
N GLN A 235 12.27 -14.00 14.40
CA GLN A 235 12.41 -15.42 14.71
C GLN A 235 13.63 -16.04 14.00
N ASN A 236 13.86 -15.68 12.75
CA ASN A 236 14.93 -16.27 11.94
C ASN A 236 16.30 -15.66 12.26
N GLU A 237 16.35 -14.36 12.59
CA GLU A 237 17.61 -13.62 12.76
C GLU A 237 17.66 -12.88 14.12
N PRO A 238 17.66 -13.59 15.25
CA PRO A 238 17.61 -12.98 16.57
C PRO A 238 18.83 -12.10 16.90
N TRP A 239 19.98 -12.36 16.27
CA TRP A 239 21.22 -11.60 16.44
C TRP A 239 21.09 -10.12 16.04
N MET A 240 20.08 -9.76 15.23
CA MET A 240 19.84 -8.38 14.83
C MET A 240 19.28 -7.52 15.97
N TRP A 241 18.46 -8.10 16.84
CA TRP A 241 17.63 -7.37 17.81
C TRP A 241 18.23 -7.21 19.21
N GLY A 242 19.57 -7.26 19.32
CA GLY A 242 20.27 -7.07 20.59
C GLY A 242 21.63 -6.37 20.49
N SER A 243 22.02 -5.87 19.31
CA SER A 243 23.34 -5.30 19.04
C SER A 243 23.27 -3.78 18.86
N GLU A 244 22.86 -3.06 19.91
CA GLU A 244 22.86 -1.58 19.96
C GLU A 244 23.65 -1.04 21.17
N THR A 245 24.74 -1.70 21.55
CA THR A 245 25.59 -1.27 22.68
C THR A 245 26.88 -0.55 22.29
N GLY A 246 27.08 -0.16 21.03
CA GLY A 246 28.31 0.54 20.62
C GLY A 246 28.12 1.49 19.44
N MET A 247 28.74 2.68 19.57
CA MET A 247 28.87 3.85 18.67
C MET A 247 28.85 3.61 17.15
N SER A 248 27.74 3.10 16.59
CA SER A 248 27.26 3.36 15.23
C SER A 248 25.92 2.65 15.05
N ALA A 249 24.82 3.34 15.35
CA ALA A 249 23.46 2.90 15.03
C ALA A 249 23.30 2.85 13.49
N SER A 250 23.81 1.79 12.89
CA SER A 250 23.66 1.54 11.45
C SER A 250 22.25 1.02 11.18
N ASN A 251 21.64 1.50 10.10
CA ASN A 251 20.29 1.10 9.73
C ASN A 251 20.18 -0.44 9.66
N PRO A 252 19.23 -1.09 10.35
CA PRO A 252 19.11 -2.55 10.39
C PRO A 252 18.91 -3.14 8.99
N ALA A 253 18.26 -2.39 8.09
CA ALA A 253 18.13 -2.77 6.68
C ALA A 253 19.48 -2.87 5.95
N ILE A 254 20.42 -1.96 6.22
CA ILE A 254 21.76 -1.99 5.61
C ILE A 254 22.56 -3.18 6.18
N ARG A 255 22.42 -3.46 7.47
CA ARG A 255 23.03 -4.65 8.11
C ARG A 255 22.52 -5.95 7.49
N LEU A 256 21.21 -6.03 7.23
CA LEU A 256 20.58 -7.17 6.53
C LEU A 256 21.13 -7.36 5.12
N LEU A 257 21.27 -6.27 4.37
CA LEU A 257 21.81 -6.31 3.01
C LEU A 257 23.28 -6.73 2.98
N HIS A 258 24.09 -6.22 3.91
CA HIS A 258 25.51 -6.56 3.98
C HIS A 258 25.73 -8.04 4.36
N SER A 259 24.89 -8.58 5.24
CA SER A 259 24.98 -9.99 5.69
C SER A 259 24.18 -10.97 4.81
N TRP A 260 23.86 -10.61 3.55
CA TRP A 260 22.96 -11.37 2.67
C TRP A 260 23.26 -12.88 2.56
N THR A 261 24.53 -13.25 2.48
CA THR A 261 24.97 -14.65 2.34
C THR A 261 24.83 -15.45 3.63
N SER A 262 24.83 -14.78 4.79
CA SER A 262 24.69 -15.38 6.11
C SER A 262 23.23 -15.55 6.55
N LEU A 263 22.26 -14.96 5.83
CA LEU A 263 20.84 -15.02 6.19
C LEU A 263 20.25 -16.41 5.96
N GLN A 264 19.30 -16.78 6.82
CA GLN A 264 18.48 -17.95 6.63
C GLN A 264 17.69 -17.88 5.31
N ARG A 265 17.50 -19.04 4.67
CA ARG A 265 16.77 -19.19 3.40
C ARG A 265 15.40 -18.47 3.37
N PRO A 266 14.49 -18.61 4.37
CA PRO A 266 13.20 -17.91 4.36
C PRO A 266 13.37 -16.38 4.41
N THR A 267 14.28 -15.87 5.23
CA THR A 267 14.56 -14.43 5.35
C THR A 267 15.11 -13.87 4.05
N ARG A 268 16.06 -14.58 3.43
CA ARG A 268 16.67 -14.20 2.15
C ARG A 268 15.64 -14.16 1.02
N SER A 269 14.75 -15.14 0.95
CA SER A 269 13.67 -15.16 -0.05
C SER A 269 12.69 -14.01 0.16
N LEU A 270 12.32 -13.71 1.41
CA LEU A 270 11.42 -12.60 1.74
C LEU A 270 12.05 -11.24 1.38
N LEU A 271 13.30 -11.02 1.76
CA LEU A 271 14.02 -9.79 1.47
C LEU A 271 14.26 -9.63 -0.04
N GLY A 272 14.61 -10.71 -0.74
CA GLY A 272 14.76 -10.73 -2.19
C GLY A 272 13.47 -10.41 -2.94
N TYR A 273 12.32 -10.89 -2.43
CA TYR A 273 11.02 -10.53 -2.97
C TYR A 273 10.76 -9.02 -2.84
N PHE A 274 10.94 -8.43 -1.66
CA PHE A 274 10.72 -6.99 -1.46
C PHE A 274 11.66 -6.13 -2.31
N LEU A 275 12.96 -6.47 -2.34
CA LEU A 275 13.95 -5.76 -3.16
C LEU A 275 13.66 -5.91 -4.65
N GLY A 276 13.35 -7.13 -5.10
CA GLY A 276 13.01 -7.40 -6.48
C GLY A 276 11.76 -6.65 -6.93
N TYR A 277 10.70 -6.66 -6.11
CA TYR A 277 9.48 -5.90 -6.36
C TYR A 277 9.75 -4.39 -6.40
N TRP A 278 10.62 -3.87 -5.53
CA TRP A 278 11.00 -2.45 -5.53
C TRP A 278 11.81 -2.05 -6.77
N VAL A 279 12.83 -2.83 -7.14
CA VAL A 279 13.67 -2.57 -8.33
C VAL A 279 12.83 -2.67 -9.60
N LEU A 280 12.09 -3.77 -9.75
CA LEU A 280 11.25 -4.01 -10.92
C LEU A 280 10.16 -2.95 -11.03
N GLY A 281 9.53 -2.59 -9.91
CA GLY A 281 8.54 -1.53 -9.89
C GLY A 281 9.08 -0.17 -10.26
N SER A 282 10.27 0.18 -9.78
CA SER A 282 10.93 1.43 -10.15
C SER A 282 11.26 1.46 -11.64
N ALA A 283 11.82 0.38 -12.19
CA ALA A 283 12.15 0.27 -13.60
C ALA A 283 10.91 0.39 -14.49
N LEU A 284 9.82 -0.31 -14.16
CA LEU A 284 8.58 -0.26 -14.93
C LEU A 284 7.87 1.09 -14.81
N HIS A 285 7.91 1.71 -13.63
CA HIS A 285 7.32 3.04 -13.40
C HIS A 285 7.98 4.12 -14.26
N VAL A 286 9.31 4.12 -14.35
CA VAL A 286 10.06 5.07 -15.21
C VAL A 286 9.74 4.86 -16.70
N ASN A 287 9.35 3.65 -17.10
CA ASN A 287 8.97 3.31 -18.47
C ASN A 287 7.45 3.46 -18.75
N PHE A 288 6.68 4.04 -17.82
CA PHE A 288 5.22 4.20 -17.93
C PHE A 288 4.46 2.88 -18.19
N LEU A 289 5.05 1.75 -17.79
CA LEU A 289 4.41 0.45 -17.91
C LEU A 289 3.48 0.20 -16.72
N PRO A 290 2.36 -0.52 -16.92
CA PRO A 290 1.46 -0.86 -15.83
C PRO A 290 2.20 -1.76 -14.83
N TRP A 291 2.45 -1.24 -13.63
CA TRP A 291 3.06 -1.98 -12.52
C TRP A 291 2.13 -2.03 -11.32
N THR A 292 2.10 -3.21 -10.71
CA THR A 292 1.28 -3.56 -9.56
C THR A 292 2.01 -3.30 -8.26
#